data_AF-A0A6L5ZGC8-F1
#
_entry.id   AF-A0A6L5ZGC8-F1
#
_cell.length_a   1.000
_cell.length_b   1.000
_cell.length_c   1.000
_cell.angle_alpha   90.00
_cell.angle_beta   90.00
_cell.angle_gamma   90.00
#
_symmetry.space_group_name_H-M   'P 1'
#
loop_
_entity.id
_entity.type
_entity.pdbx_description
1 polymer ?
#
loop_
_entity_poly.entity_id
_entity_poly.type
_entity_poly.pdbx_seq_one_letter_code
_entity_poly.pdbx_strand_id
1 'polypeptide(L)'
;MDNTISGSGAADLAVGTIDLLGLGVTTDMLRNCFSGNTFATSAPNDLQALAPCDAEGNGGSWDAGALNLLGLLGSPAAAPPEGTYKTTPEPAAQPNMPNAAKAPVTPAPTGPPKVDIDAIALPARPAGT
;
A
#
# COMPACT_ATOMS: atom_id res chain seq x y z
N MET A 1 23.03 -2.51 -10.69
CA MET A 1 22.35 -1.68 -11.72
C MET A 1 22.29 -0.32 -11.08
N ASP A 2 23.03 0.62 -11.64
CA ASP A 2 23.40 1.85 -10.96
C ASP A 2 22.55 2.99 -11.52
N ASN A 3 21.95 3.79 -10.64
CA ASN A 3 21.10 4.90 -11.05
C ASN A 3 21.83 6.23 -10.84
N THR A 4 21.67 7.15 -11.78
CA THR A 4 21.99 8.58 -11.59
C THR A 4 20.69 9.32 -11.39
N ILE A 5 20.50 9.91 -10.21
CA ILE A 5 19.26 10.55 -9.81
C ILE A 5 19.59 11.98 -9.37
N SER A 6 18.92 12.97 -9.95
CA SER A 6 19.22 14.38 -9.70
C SER A 6 18.02 15.28 -9.95
N GLY A 7 17.84 16.31 -9.13
CA GLY A 7 16.82 17.34 -9.33
C GLY A 7 15.41 16.89 -8.95
N SER A 8 15.29 15.88 -8.09
CA SER A 8 13.99 15.31 -7.66
C SER A 8 13.22 16.19 -6.66
N GLY A 9 13.78 17.33 -6.25
CA GLY A 9 13.15 18.27 -5.32
C GLY A 9 13.44 17.91 -3.86
N ALA A 10 12.57 17.14 -3.22
CA ALA A 10 12.66 16.86 -1.78
C ALA A 10 13.93 16.09 -1.37
N ALA A 11 14.34 15.13 -2.20
CA ALA A 11 15.63 14.45 -2.15
C ALA A 11 15.81 13.65 -3.45
N ASP A 12 17.05 13.46 -3.90
CA ASP A 12 17.35 12.67 -5.09
C ASP A 12 17.17 11.17 -4.83
N LEU A 13 17.65 10.68 -3.68
CA LEU A 13 17.45 9.29 -3.24
C LEU A 13 16.72 9.27 -1.90
N ALA A 14 15.56 8.62 -1.81
CA ALA A 14 14.79 8.63 -0.57
C ALA A 14 14.07 7.33 -0.27
N VAL A 15 13.83 7.12 1.01
CA VAL A 15 12.96 6.07 1.54
C VAL A 15 12.17 6.62 2.72
N GLY A 16 10.93 6.22 2.86
CA GLY A 16 10.10 6.66 3.96
C GLY A 16 8.83 5.83 4.06
N THR A 17 8.20 5.91 5.22
CA THR A 17 6.86 5.36 5.48
C THR A 17 6.03 6.39 6.25
N ILE A 18 4.71 6.21 6.26
CA ILE A 18 3.81 6.96 7.13
C ILE A 18 3.00 5.94 7.93
N ASP A 19 3.01 6.06 9.25
CA ASP A 19 2.16 5.27 10.13
C ASP A 19 0.79 5.95 10.33
N LEU A 20 -0.08 5.83 9.33
CA LEU A 20 -1.43 6.42 9.39
C LEU A 20 -2.36 5.73 10.39
N LEU A 21 -2.03 4.50 10.79
CA LEU A 21 -2.89 3.65 11.63
C LEU A 21 -2.35 3.47 13.05
N GLY A 22 -1.22 4.10 13.41
CA GLY A 22 -0.61 3.99 14.73
C GLY A 22 -0.07 2.58 15.04
N LEU A 23 0.32 1.83 14.00
CA LEU A 23 0.83 0.46 14.11
C LEU A 23 2.33 0.41 14.47
N GLY A 24 2.99 1.56 14.60
CA GLY A 24 4.40 1.68 14.94
C GLY A 24 5.33 1.34 13.78
N VAL A 25 4.87 1.45 12.52
CA VAL A 25 5.71 1.17 11.35
C VAL A 25 6.71 2.29 11.13
N THR A 26 7.99 1.99 11.24
CA THR A 26 9.10 2.93 11.02
C THR A 26 9.85 2.64 9.72
N THR A 27 10.59 3.63 9.21
CA THR A 27 11.31 3.50 7.94
C THR A 27 12.37 2.38 7.99
N ASP A 28 13.03 2.19 9.13
CA ASP A 28 14.03 1.12 9.30
C ASP A 28 13.40 -0.28 9.23
N MET A 29 12.13 -0.44 9.60
CA MET A 29 11.41 -1.72 9.50
C MET A 29 11.21 -2.18 8.05
N LEU A 30 11.36 -1.28 7.06
CA LEU A 30 11.30 -1.63 5.65
C LEU A 30 12.49 -2.48 5.19
N ARG A 31 13.61 -2.45 5.94
CA ARG A 31 14.81 -3.29 5.71
C ARG A 31 15.34 -3.23 4.27
N ASN A 32 15.20 -2.08 3.62
CA ASN A 32 15.82 -1.79 2.33
C ASN A 32 17.32 -1.55 2.52
N CYS A 33 18.10 -1.85 1.48
CA CYS A 33 19.51 -1.49 1.38
C CYS A 33 19.76 -0.69 0.09
N PHE A 34 20.83 0.11 0.07
CA PHE A 34 21.14 1.03 -1.03
C PHE A 34 22.63 0.98 -1.37
N SER A 35 22.96 0.72 -2.63
CA SER A 35 24.33 0.77 -3.15
C SER A 35 24.34 1.19 -4.62
N GLY A 36 25.49 1.71 -5.08
CA GLY A 36 25.72 2.02 -6.50
C GLY A 36 24.96 3.22 -7.07
N ASN A 37 24.23 3.99 -6.27
CA ASN A 37 23.51 5.18 -6.75
C ASN A 37 24.41 6.42 -6.72
N THR A 38 24.32 7.24 -7.76
CA THR A 38 24.88 8.60 -7.82
C THR A 38 23.76 9.60 -7.59
N PHE A 39 23.86 10.39 -6.54
CA PHE A 39 22.86 11.37 -6.11
C PHE A 39 23.55 12.53 -5.37
N ALA A 40 22.89 13.70 -5.26
CA ALA A 40 23.43 14.83 -4.50
C ALA A 40 22.79 14.93 -3.09
N THR A 41 21.53 14.54 -2.97
CA THR A 41 20.76 14.62 -1.71
C THR A 41 20.07 13.30 -1.40
N SER A 42 19.97 12.96 -0.11
CA SER A 42 19.17 11.81 0.33
C SER A 42 18.27 12.13 1.51
N ALA A 43 17.16 11.40 1.61
CA ALA A 43 16.24 11.45 2.75
C ALA A 43 15.81 10.02 3.16
N PRO A 44 16.25 9.46 4.30
CA PRO A 44 17.11 10.06 5.34
C PRO A 44 18.51 10.49 4.86
N ASN A 45 19.19 11.30 5.69
CA ASN A 45 20.55 11.74 5.42
C ASN A 45 21.50 10.54 5.29
N ASP A 46 22.46 10.62 4.36
CA ASP A 46 23.50 9.62 4.13
C ASP A 46 22.95 8.19 3.89
N LEU A 47 21.85 8.06 3.13
CA LEU A 47 21.06 6.83 3.05
C LEU A 47 21.87 5.57 2.65
N GLN A 48 22.81 5.67 1.70
CA GLN A 48 23.67 4.53 1.33
C GLN A 48 24.67 4.14 2.43
N ALA A 49 25.08 5.07 3.29
CA ALA A 49 25.91 4.77 4.46
C ALA A 49 25.07 4.28 5.64
N LEU A 50 23.81 4.73 5.74
CA LEU A 50 22.86 4.30 6.76
C LEU A 50 22.41 2.84 6.56
N ALA A 51 22.19 2.43 5.31
CA ALA A 51 21.76 1.08 4.95
C ALA A 51 22.47 0.55 3.70
N PRO A 52 23.78 0.27 3.77
CA PRO A 52 24.51 -0.36 2.68
C PRO A 52 24.05 -1.80 2.47
N CYS A 53 24.12 -2.31 1.24
CA CYS A 53 23.71 -3.70 0.94
C CYS A 53 24.70 -4.76 1.41
N ASP A 54 25.99 -4.47 1.38
CA ASP A 54 27.07 -5.45 1.64
C ASP A 54 27.90 -5.10 2.88
N ALA A 55 27.40 -4.22 3.76
CA ALA A 55 28.09 -3.77 4.96
C ALA A 55 27.11 -3.47 6.10
N GLU A 56 27.64 -3.24 7.29
CA GLU A 56 26.85 -2.72 8.40
C GLU A 56 26.59 -1.22 8.19
N GLY A 57 25.41 -0.76 8.60
CA GLY A 57 25.07 0.66 8.57
C GLY A 57 25.98 1.50 9.49
N ASN A 58 26.12 2.78 9.18
CA ASN A 58 26.94 3.73 9.94
C ASN A 58 26.41 4.06 11.36
N GLY A 59 25.31 3.46 11.80
CA GLY A 59 24.67 3.72 13.10
C GLY A 59 23.94 5.06 13.19
N GLY A 60 23.70 5.73 12.06
CA GLY A 60 22.95 6.98 11.99
C GLY A 60 21.46 6.82 12.33
N SER A 61 20.76 7.95 12.45
CA SER A 61 19.31 7.96 12.71
C SER A 61 18.51 7.94 11.42
N TRP A 62 17.50 7.08 11.35
CA TRP A 62 16.52 7.03 10.26
C TRP A 62 15.55 8.23 10.25
N ASP A 63 15.50 9.01 11.33
CA ASP A 63 14.67 10.21 11.45
C ASP A 63 15.42 11.48 10.99
N ALA A 64 16.76 11.43 10.93
CA ALA A 64 17.58 12.55 10.51
C ALA A 64 17.40 12.83 9.02
N GLY A 65 16.72 13.94 8.69
CA GLY A 65 16.41 14.27 7.30
C GLY A 65 15.38 13.32 6.67
N ALA A 66 14.51 12.71 7.49
CA ALA A 66 13.48 11.80 6.98
C ALA A 66 12.58 12.47 5.92
N LEU A 67 12.15 11.68 4.94
CA LEU A 67 11.30 12.15 3.86
C LEU A 67 9.92 12.58 4.40
N ASN A 68 9.56 13.85 4.20
CA ASN A 68 8.22 14.36 4.56
C ASN A 68 7.16 13.94 3.53
N LEU A 69 6.73 12.67 3.60
CA LEU A 69 5.73 12.11 2.70
C LEU A 69 4.36 12.82 2.81
N LEU A 70 3.94 13.26 4.00
CA LEU A 70 2.69 14.01 4.17
C LEU A 70 2.73 15.36 3.44
N GLY A 71 3.88 16.04 3.45
CA GLY A 71 4.09 17.26 2.68
C GLY A 71 3.98 17.03 1.16
N LEU A 72 4.38 15.85 0.67
CA LEU A 72 4.30 15.48 -0.74
C LEU A 72 2.88 15.10 -1.18
N LEU A 73 2.10 14.49 -0.29
CA LEU A 73 0.70 14.12 -0.55
C LEU A 73 -0.25 15.32 -0.53
N GLY A 74 0.24 16.50 -0.10
CA GLY A 74 -0.58 17.69 0.07
C GLY A 74 -1.56 17.55 1.24
N SER A 75 -2.44 18.54 1.40
CA SER A 75 -3.52 18.45 2.38
C SER A 75 -4.65 17.58 1.82
N PRO A 76 -5.13 16.57 2.57
CA PRO A 76 -6.35 15.87 2.18
C PRO A 76 -7.50 16.89 2.11
N ALA A 77 -8.40 16.70 1.15
CA ALA A 77 -9.61 17.51 1.11
C ALA A 77 -10.36 17.39 2.45
N ALA A 78 -10.91 18.51 2.93
CA ALA A 78 -11.72 18.50 4.14
C ALA A 78 -12.83 17.44 4.00
N ALA A 79 -13.04 16.66 5.05
CA ALA A 79 -14.12 15.70 5.08
C ALA A 79 -15.45 16.42 4.79
N PRO A 80 -16.35 15.84 3.98
CA PRO A 80 -17.69 16.39 3.80
C PRO A 80 -18.38 16.53 5.17
N PRO A 81 -19.27 17.53 5.35
CA PRO A 81 -20.07 17.64 6.55
C PRO A 81 -20.79 16.33 6.87
N GLU A 82 -20.97 16.03 8.16
CA GLU A 82 -21.75 14.87 8.58
C GLU A 82 -23.14 14.89 7.94
N GLY A 83 -23.58 13.75 7.42
CA GLY A 83 -24.89 13.65 6.78
C GLY A 83 -24.93 14.09 5.31
N THR A 84 -23.81 14.48 4.69
CA THR A 84 -23.77 14.76 3.22
C THR A 84 -24.34 13.60 2.40
N TYR A 85 -24.15 12.35 2.85
CA TYR A 85 -24.71 11.15 2.24
C TYR A 85 -26.25 11.14 2.19
N LYS A 86 -26.93 11.90 3.06
CA LYS A 86 -28.40 12.01 3.10
C LYS A 86 -28.95 12.95 2.03
N THR A 87 -28.11 13.85 1.52
CA THR A 87 -28.47 14.82 0.48
C THR A 87 -27.91 14.44 -0.89
N THR A 88 -27.23 13.29 -0.99
CA THR A 88 -26.77 12.76 -2.27
C THR A 88 -27.99 12.55 -3.19
N PRO A 89 -28.00 13.10 -4.41
CA PRO A 89 -29.10 12.88 -5.35
C PRO A 89 -29.31 11.40 -5.62
N GLU A 90 -30.57 11.01 -5.82
CA GLU A 90 -30.91 9.66 -6.29
C GLU A 90 -30.24 9.43 -7.65
N PRO A 91 -29.47 8.35 -7.84
CA PRO A 91 -28.90 8.01 -9.12
C PRO A 91 -29.99 7.84 -10.19
N ALA A 92 -29.68 8.19 -11.44
CA ALA A 92 -30.59 7.91 -12.54
C ALA A 92 -30.85 6.40 -12.67
N ALA A 93 -32.02 6.06 -13.23
CA ALA A 93 -32.38 4.68 -13.53
C ALA A 93 -31.26 4.00 -14.33
N GLN A 94 -30.74 2.91 -13.77
CA GLN A 94 -29.65 2.17 -14.39
C GLN A 94 -30.17 1.45 -15.65
N PRO A 95 -29.57 1.65 -16.85
CA PRO A 95 -30.06 1.04 -18.09
C PRO A 95 -30.14 -0.49 -18.05
N ASN A 96 -29.28 -1.14 -17.27
CA ASN A 96 -29.25 -2.59 -17.05
C ASN A 96 -30.22 -3.07 -15.96
N MET A 97 -31.00 -2.18 -15.31
CA MET A 97 -32.01 -2.51 -14.31
C MET A 97 -33.40 -1.95 -14.68
N PRO A 98 -34.00 -2.39 -15.81
CA PRO A 98 -35.27 -1.83 -16.31
C PRO A 98 -36.48 -2.05 -15.37
N ASN A 99 -36.40 -3.00 -14.44
CA ASN A 99 -37.47 -3.34 -13.50
C ASN A 99 -37.03 -3.22 -12.02
N ALA A 100 -36.13 -2.28 -11.69
CA ALA A 100 -35.55 -2.14 -10.35
C ALA A 100 -36.58 -2.17 -9.20
N ALA A 101 -37.73 -1.48 -9.35
CA ALA A 101 -38.78 -1.41 -8.32
C ALA A 101 -39.58 -2.71 -8.11
N LYS A 102 -39.54 -3.64 -9.07
CA LYS A 102 -40.31 -4.91 -9.05
C LYS A 102 -39.42 -6.15 -9.16
N ALA A 103 -38.10 -5.95 -9.15
CA ALA A 103 -37.16 -7.05 -9.25
C ALA A 103 -37.34 -7.99 -8.05
N PRO A 104 -37.39 -9.33 -8.26
CA PRO A 104 -37.50 -10.27 -7.16
C PRO A 104 -36.32 -10.11 -6.20
N VAL A 105 -36.60 -9.97 -4.91
CA VAL A 105 -35.56 -10.03 -3.88
C VAL A 105 -35.09 -11.47 -3.80
N THR A 106 -33.84 -11.71 -4.20
CA THR A 106 -33.19 -13.00 -3.95
C THR A 106 -32.49 -12.87 -2.60
N PRO A 107 -32.90 -13.61 -1.56
CA PRO A 107 -32.18 -13.59 -0.29
C PRO A 107 -30.71 -13.90 -0.52
N ALA A 108 -29.82 -13.20 0.20
CA ALA A 108 -28.41 -13.58 0.22
C ALA A 108 -28.32 -15.06 0.64
N PRO A 109 -27.51 -15.88 -0.06
CA PRO A 109 -27.28 -17.25 0.38
C PRO A 109 -26.78 -17.24 1.83
N THR A 110 -27.35 -18.10 2.67
CA THR A 110 -26.91 -18.32 4.05
C THR A 110 -25.57 -19.07 4.03
N GLY A 111 -24.50 -18.32 3.78
CA GLY A 111 -23.13 -18.82 3.79
C GLY A 111 -22.64 -19.35 2.43
N PRO A 112 -21.35 -19.75 2.38
CA PRO A 112 -20.77 -20.32 1.18
C PRO A 112 -21.49 -21.62 0.79
N PRO A 113 -21.60 -21.92 -0.51
CA PRO A 113 -22.14 -23.20 -0.96
C PRO A 113 -21.34 -24.34 -0.32
N LYS A 114 -22.04 -25.39 0.12
CA LYS A 114 -21.38 -26.60 0.60
C LYS A 114 -20.54 -27.17 -0.56
N VAL A 115 -19.23 -27.23 -0.35
CA VAL A 115 -18.32 -27.92 -1.26
C VAL A 115 -18.50 -29.42 -1.04
N ASP A 116 -18.78 -30.15 -2.11
CA ASP A 116 -18.75 -31.61 -2.10
C ASP A 116 -17.29 -32.07 -2.11
N ILE A 117 -16.76 -32.41 -0.93
CA ILE A 117 -15.37 -32.85 -0.77
C ILE A 117 -15.18 -34.25 -1.36
N ASP A 118 -16.22 -35.07 -1.42
CA ASP A 118 -16.15 -36.44 -1.93
C ASP A 118 -16.08 -36.49 -3.46
N ALA A 119 -16.56 -35.44 -4.14
CA ALA A 119 -16.41 -35.27 -5.58
C ALA A 119 -14.99 -34.83 -6.01
N ILE A 120 -14.11 -34.46 -5.06
CA ILE A 120 -12.76 -34.00 -5.37
C ILE A 120 -11.84 -35.22 -5.52
N ALA A 121 -11.51 -35.57 -6.77
CA ALA A 121 -10.56 -36.62 -7.06
C ALA A 121 -9.16 -36.25 -6.54
N LEU A 122 -8.65 -37.03 -5.58
CA LEU A 122 -7.29 -36.90 -5.10
C LEU A 122 -6.32 -37.61 -6.06
N PRO A 123 -5.19 -36.98 -6.43
CA PRO A 123 -4.14 -37.69 -7.14
C PRO A 123 -3.61 -38.84 -6.28
N ALA A 124 -3.21 -39.93 -6.94
CA ALA A 124 -2.56 -41.04 -6.27
C ALA A 124 -1.35 -40.53 -5.47
N ARG A 125 -1.22 -41.00 -4.22
CA ARG A 125 -0.05 -40.71 -3.39
C ARG A 125 1.23 -41.09 -4.18
N PRO A 126 2.21 -40.18 -4.30
CA PRO A 126 3.49 -40.52 -4.93
C PRO A 126 4.13 -41.71 -4.22
N ALA A 127 4.66 -42.66 -4.99
CA ALA A 127 5.50 -43.71 -4.43
C ALA A 127 6.78 -43.05 -3.91
N GLY A 128 6.96 -43.04 -2.59
CA GLY A 128 8.18 -42.54 -1.98
C GLY A 128 9.37 -43.40 -2.41
N THR A 129 10.41 -42.74 -2.92
CA THR A 129 11.79 -43.26 -2.97
C THR A 129 12.63 -42.44 -2.01
#